data_AF-A0A244E3E7-F1
#
_entry.id   AF-A0A244E3E7-F1
#
_cell.length_a   1.000
_cell.length_b   1.000
_cell.length_c   1.000
_cell.angle_alpha   90.00
_cell.angle_beta   90.00
_cell.angle_gamma   90.00
#
_symmetry.space_group_name_H-M   'P 1'
#
loop_
_entity.id
_entity.type
_entity.pdbx_description
1 polymer ?
#
loop_
_entity_poly.entity_id
_entity_poly.type
_entity_poly.pdbx_seq_one_letter_code
_entity_poly.pdbx_strand_id
1 'polypeptide(L)' 'MPDFYSHVSFGPDQQREIDALREIARTYGAVCTLEPDQDGIGVTLTAPDNSLAALALILGRRYYWHLGDGQGSA' A
#
# COMPACT_ATOMS: atom_id res chain seq x y z
N MET A 1 -16.27 9.07 5.75
CA MET A 1 -15.93 8.18 4.63
C MET A 1 -14.94 7.18 5.17
N PRO A 2 -15.12 5.87 4.99
CA PRO A 2 -14.12 4.90 5.45
C PRO A 2 -12.83 5.12 4.65
N ASP A 3 -11.72 5.28 5.35
CA ASP A 3 -10.39 5.25 4.75
C ASP A 3 -10.03 3.79 4.47
N PHE A 4 -9.77 3.48 3.20
CA PHE A 4 -9.33 2.15 2.82
C PHE A 4 -7.81 2.06 2.98
N TYR A 5 -7.34 0.91 3.46
CA TYR A 5 -5.91 0.65 3.61
C TYR A 5 -5.51 -0.68 2.96
N SER A 6 -4.28 -0.74 2.47
CA SER A 6 -3.72 -1.93 1.85
C SER A 6 -2.32 -2.17 2.39
N HIS A 7 -2.02 -3.39 2.84
CA HIS A 7 -0.75 -3.78 3.45
C HIS A 7 0.01 -4.78 2.58
N VAL A 8 1.33 -4.66 2.50
CA VAL A 8 2.20 -5.64 1.81
C VAL A 8 3.57 -5.66 2.48
N SER A 9 4.16 -6.85 2.59
CA SER A 9 5.49 -7.04 3.15
C SER A 9 6.52 -7.12 2.02
N PHE A 10 7.58 -6.34 2.14
CA PHE A 10 8.74 -6.39 1.26
C PHE A 10 9.94 -6.94 2.01
N GLY A 11 10.74 -7.76 1.31
CA GLY A 11 12.02 -8.21 1.82
C GLY A 11 13.06 -7.08 1.88
N PRO A 12 14.17 -7.27 2.63
CA PRO A 12 15.19 -6.24 2.85
C PRO A 12 15.89 -5.75 1.57
N ASP A 13 15.92 -6.57 0.51
CA ASP A 13 16.55 -6.24 -0.78
C ASP A 13 15.60 -5.50 -1.75
N GLN A 14 14.34 -5.29 -1.37
CA GLN A 14 13.29 -4.74 -2.25
C GLN A 14 13.08 -3.22 -2.07
N GLN A 15 14.15 -2.50 -1.73
CA GLN A 15 14.10 -1.05 -1.51
C GLN A 15 13.64 -0.27 -2.75
N ARG A 16 13.99 -0.75 -3.95
CA ARG A 16 13.58 -0.12 -5.22
C ARG A 16 12.08 -0.20 -5.44
N GLU A 17 11.47 -1.32 -5.08
CA GLU A 17 10.03 -1.54 -5.16
C GLU A 17 9.29 -0.61 -4.21
N ILE A 18 9.81 -0.45 -2.97
CA ILE A 18 9.27 0.47 -1.96
C ILE A 18 9.33 1.92 -2.46
N ASP A 19 10.45 2.34 -3.06
CA ASP A 19 10.61 3.71 -3.58
C ASP A 19 9.67 3.99 -4.77
N ALA A 20 9.56 3.05 -5.70
CA ALA A 20 8.61 3.14 -6.82
C ALA A 20 7.15 3.24 -6.30
N LEU A 21 6.87 2.55 -5.20
CA LEU A 21 5.57 2.58 -4.57
C LEU A 21 5.21 3.91 -3.92
N ARG A 22 6.18 4.53 -3.25
CA ARG A 22 6.02 5.88 -2.70
C ARG A 22 5.74 6.90 -3.78
N GLU A 23 6.41 6.77 -4.93
CA GLU A 23 6.18 7.66 -6.07
C GLU A 23 4.75 7.49 -6.61
N ILE A 24 4.33 6.24 -6.85
CA ILE A 24 2.97 5.92 -7.30
C ILE A 24 1.95 6.44 -6.29
N ALA A 25 2.09 6.14 -4.99
CA ALA A 25 1.18 6.61 -3.95
C ALA A 25 1.02 8.14 -3.98
N ARG A 26 2.13 8.88 -4.13
CA ARG A 26 2.10 10.35 -4.26
C ARG A 26 1.32 10.81 -5.48
N THR A 27 1.46 10.16 -6.64
CA THR A 27 0.70 10.50 -7.86
C THR A 27 -0.80 10.36 -7.67
N TYR A 28 -1.25 9.39 -6.86
CA TYR A 28 -2.67 9.13 -6.61
C TYR A 28 -3.22 9.84 -5.34
N GLY A 29 -2.40 10.67 -4.69
CA GLY A 29 -2.78 11.37 -3.45
C GLY A 29 -2.94 10.42 -2.26
N ALA A 30 -2.29 9.26 -2.29
CA ALA A 30 -2.28 8.29 -1.22
C ALA A 30 -1.12 8.53 -0.24
N VAL A 31 -1.37 8.25 1.03
CA VAL A 31 -0.35 8.22 2.08
C VAL A 31 0.31 6.84 2.07
N CYS A 32 1.64 6.81 2.06
CA CYS A 32 2.43 5.58 2.12
C CYS A 32 3.22 5.55 3.42
N THR A 33 2.87 4.60 4.30
CA THR A 33 3.51 4.38 5.59
C THR A 33 4.38 3.13 5.51
N LEU A 34 5.61 3.22 6.04
CA LEU A 34 6.52 2.09 6.15
C LEU A 34 6.61 1.68 7.61
N GLU A 35 6.42 0.40 7.88
CA GLU A 35 6.50 -0.17 9.23
C GLU A 35 7.43 -1.39 9.18
N PRO A 36 8.27 -1.63 10.19
CA PRO A 36 9.04 -2.86 10.25
C PRO A 36 8.09 -4.05 10.40
N ASP A 37 8.31 -5.09 9.60
CA ASP A 37 7.53 -6.33 9.60
C ASP A 37 8.46 -7.54 9.88
N GLN A 38 7.90 -8.69 10.27
CA GLN A 38 8.67 -9.86 10.69
C GLN A 38 9.67 -10.33 9.63
N ASP A 39 9.33 -10.18 8.35
CA ASP A 39 10.14 -10.60 7.21
C ASP A 39 10.82 -9.42 6.47
N GLY A 40 10.68 -8.18 6.96
CA GLY A 40 11.29 -7.01 6.33
C GLY A 40 10.55 -5.70 6.60
N ILE A 41 9.97 -5.11 5.57
CA ILE A 41 9.30 -3.81 5.61
C ILE A 41 7.85 -3.97 5.15
N GLY A 42 6.91 -3.77 6.07
CA GLY A 42 5.50 -3.60 5.78
C GLY A 42 5.23 -2.22 5.18
N VAL A 43 4.44 -2.19 4.11
CA VAL A 43 4.01 -0.97 3.42
C VAL A 43 2.50 -0.88 3.49
N THR A 44 2.01 0.18 4.11
CA THR A 44 0.59 0.50 4.20
C THR A 44 0.27 1.71 3.33
N LEU A 45 -0.67 1.54 2.39
CA LEU A 45 -1.20 2.63 1.56
C LEU A 45 -2.59 3.03 2.02
N THR A 46 -2.81 4.32 2.26
CA THR A 46 -4.12 4.89 2.62
C THR A 46 -4.52 5.93 1.58
N ALA A 47 -5.71 5.80 1.00
CA ALA A 47 -6.20 6.72 -0.02
C ALA A 47 -7.73 6.85 0.03
N PRO A 48 -8.30 7.94 -0.52
CA PRO A 48 -9.74 8.00 -0.76
C PRO A 48 -10.19 6.89 -1.71
N ASP A 49 -11.42 6.41 -1.52
CA ASP A 49 -12.04 5.21 -2.08
C ASP A 49 -11.75 4.97 -3.58
N ASN A 50 -11.89 6.03 -4.39
CA ASN A 50 -11.68 6.00 -5.84
C ASN A 50 -10.20 5.89 -6.26
N SER A 51 -9.27 6.37 -5.44
CA SER A 51 -7.83 6.29 -5.71
C SER A 51 -7.26 4.94 -5.30
N LEU A 52 -7.79 4.32 -4.22
CA LEU A 52 -7.25 3.05 -3.73
C LEU A 52 -7.57 1.88 -4.67
N ALA A 53 -8.74 1.85 -5.32
CA ALA A 53 -9.07 0.83 -6.31
C ALA A 53 -8.14 0.87 -7.54
N ALA A 54 -7.80 2.08 -8.01
CA ALA A 54 -6.85 2.28 -9.10
C ALA A 54 -5.43 1.85 -8.71
N LEU A 55 -5.02 2.21 -7.49
CA LEU A 55 -3.76 1.75 -6.90
C LEU A 55 -3.75 0.21 -6.83
N ALA A 56 -4.71 -0.41 -6.17
CA ALA A 56 -4.81 -1.86 -6.01
C ALA A 56 -4.82 -2.63 -7.35
N LEU A 57 -5.34 -2.06 -8.43
CA LEU A 57 -5.25 -2.66 -9.78
C LEU A 57 -3.82 -2.68 -10.34
N ILE A 58 -3.10 -1.55 -10.23
CA ILE A 58 -1.69 -1.44 -10.67
C ILE A 58 -0.80 -2.37 -9.85
N LEU A 59 -1.14 -2.48 -8.58
CA LEU A 59 -0.39 -3.09 -7.52
C LEU A 59 -0.64 -4.59 -7.41
N GLY A 60 -1.90 -5.03 -7.52
CA GLY A 60 -2.32 -6.43 -7.56
C GLY A 60 -1.72 -7.19 -8.75
N ARG A 61 -1.52 -6.50 -9.88
CA ARG A 61 -0.84 -7.08 -11.05
C ARG A 61 0.66 -7.31 -10.86
N ARG A 62 1.31 -6.54 -9.98
CA ARG A 62 2.78 -6.50 -9.87
C ARG A 62 3.32 -7.13 -8.59
N TYR A 63 2.52 -7.14 -7.51
CA TYR A 63 2.97 -7.51 -6.16
C TYR A 63 1.98 -8.41 -5.38
N TYR A 64 1.00 -9.05 -6.05
CA TYR A 64 -0.02 -9.89 -5.39
C TYR A 64 -0.76 -9.18 -4.24
N TRP A 65 -1.13 -7.93 -4.49
CA TRP A 65 -1.74 -7.08 -3.48
C TRP A 65 -3.21 -7.44 -3.21
N HIS A 66 -3.58 -7.53 -1.92
CA HIS A 66 -4.96 -7.69 -1.47
C HIS A 66 -5.47 -6.40 -0.85
N LEU A 67 -6.61 -5.90 -1.33
CA LEU A 67 -7.35 -4.81 -0.71
C LEU A 67 -7.94 -5.31 0.62
N GLY A 68 -7.61 -4.63 1.71
CA GLY A 68 -8.35 -4.75 2.96
C GLY A 68 -9.50 -3.75 2.93
N ASP A 69 -10.72 -4.21 3.22
CA ASP A 69 -11.78 -3.28 3.58
C ASP A 69 -11.38 -2.64 4.91
N GLY A 70 -11.30 -1.31 4.91
CA GLY A 70 -10.95 -0.51 6.08
C GLY A 70 -12.01 -0.59 7.17
N GLN A 71 -12.15 -1.73 7.82
CA GLN A 71 -12.89 -1.86 9.06
C GLN A 71 -11.90 -1.55 10.19
N GLY A 72 -11.67 -0.25 10.39
CA GLY A 72 -10.93 0.25 11.55
C GLY A 72 -11.54 -0.35 12.80
N SER A 73 -10.80 -1.27 13.45
CA SER A 73 -11.12 -1.71 14.79
C SER A 73 -10.79 -0.56 15.73
N ALA A 74 -11.85 -0.07 16.39
CA ALA A 74 -11.82 0.92 17.44
C ALA A 74 -10.98 0.48 18.65
#